data_AF-A0A6V7IGI0-F1
#
_entry.id   AF-A0A6V7IGI0-F1
#
_cell.length_a   1.000
_cell.length_b   1.000
_cell.length_c   1.000
_cell.angle_alpha   90.00
_cell.angle_beta   90.00
_cell.angle_gamma   90.00
#
_symmetry.space_group_name_H-M   'P 1'
#
loop_
_entity.id
_entity.type
_entity.pdbx_description
1 polymer ?
#
loop_
_entity_poly.entity_id
_entity_poly.type
_entity_poly.pdbx_seq_one_letter_code
_entity_poly.pdbx_strand_id
1 'polypeptide(L)'
;GSFFFSCIWALGGTLMVDHREWFNDLFRALLLPELPEEIKKRFSLPPEITSSSEPYISTIPPEGSVYDYKFSKEGKGRWTPWIEDLKSIPPIPKDIPVNQIIVNTIETVRYFYLFKNLVNQHKPVLLVGPTGTGKSVYIMEFLLKRNNPQVFKPLFITFSAQTTANQTQDMIMSKMDKRKKGVYGAPPGKYW
;
A
#
# COMPACT_ATOMS: atom_id res chain seq x y z
N GLY A 1 -0.11 -8.07 16.03
CA GLY A 1 -0.96 -7.26 15.13
C GLY A 1 -0.15 -6.37 14.19
N SER A 2 0.23 -5.15 14.60
CA SER A 2 0.82 -4.16 13.68
C SER A 2 2.10 -4.63 12.98
N PHE A 3 2.97 -5.35 13.68
CA PHE A 3 4.18 -5.93 13.08
C PHE A 3 3.83 -6.88 11.94
N PHE A 4 2.93 -7.84 12.18
CA PHE A 4 2.48 -8.79 11.16
C PHE A 4 1.83 -8.10 9.97
N PHE A 5 0.97 -7.10 10.21
CA PHE A 5 0.38 -6.31 9.14
C PHE A 5 1.45 -5.65 8.26
N SER A 6 2.46 -5.03 8.88
CA SER A 6 3.59 -4.46 8.14
C SER A 6 4.36 -5.52 7.34
N CYS A 7 4.64 -6.69 7.93
CA CYS A 7 5.35 -7.79 7.24
C CYS A 7 4.57 -8.30 6.02
N ILE A 8 3.25 -8.49 6.13
CA ILE A 8 2.39 -8.94 5.02
C ILE A 8 2.52 -8.00 3.82
N TRP A 9 2.47 -6.68 4.04
CA TRP A 9 2.54 -5.72 2.95
C TRP A 9 3.97 -5.40 2.49
N ALA A 10 4.97 -5.50 3.37
CA ALA A 10 6.37 -5.27 3.02
C ALA A 10 6.99 -6.44 2.23
N LEU A 11 6.64 -7.68 2.59
CA LEU A 11 7.20 -8.89 1.96
C LEU A 11 6.24 -9.47 0.92
N GLY A 12 4.96 -9.60 1.28
CA GLY A 12 3.93 -10.20 0.45
C GLY A 12 3.37 -9.27 -0.63
N GLY A 13 3.42 -7.95 -0.40
CA GLY A 13 2.86 -6.96 -1.33
C GLY A 13 3.53 -6.95 -2.71
N THR A 14 4.82 -7.28 -2.77
CA THR A 14 5.63 -7.33 -4.01
C THR A 14 5.57 -8.68 -4.73
N LEU A 15 4.95 -9.69 -4.13
CA LEU A 15 4.83 -11.00 -4.74
C LEU A 15 3.83 -11.00 -5.89
N MET A 16 4.12 -11.83 -6.89
CA MET A 16 3.16 -12.17 -7.94
C MET A 16 1.94 -12.86 -7.31
N VAL A 17 0.78 -12.74 -7.96
CA VAL A 17 -0.49 -13.27 -7.45
C VAL A 17 -0.39 -14.75 -7.11
N ASP A 18 0.25 -15.55 -7.97
CA ASP A 18 0.38 -17.00 -7.80
C ASP A 18 1.22 -17.39 -6.57
N HIS A 19 2.10 -16.50 -6.08
CA HIS A 19 2.93 -16.75 -4.91
C HIS A 19 2.31 -16.22 -3.61
N ARG A 20 1.20 -15.49 -3.69
CA ARG A 20 0.53 -14.95 -2.50
C ARG A 20 -0.10 -16.03 -1.65
N GLU A 21 -0.59 -17.10 -2.25
CA GLU A 21 -1.12 -18.27 -1.53
C GLU A 21 0.01 -18.95 -0.74
N TRP A 22 1.17 -19.15 -1.37
CA TRP A 22 2.33 -19.76 -0.69
C TRP A 22 2.82 -18.89 0.46
N PHE A 23 2.86 -17.56 0.26
CA PHE A 23 3.16 -16.64 1.34
C PHE A 23 2.14 -16.71 2.47
N ASN A 24 0.84 -16.78 2.16
CA ASN A 24 -0.21 -16.93 3.16
C ASN A 24 0.02 -18.20 4.01
N ASP A 25 0.27 -19.34 3.36
CA ASP A 25 0.46 -20.62 4.04
C ASP A 25 1.68 -20.56 4.97
N LEU A 26 2.82 -20.13 4.45
CA LEU A 26 4.06 -20.01 5.23
C LEU A 26 3.90 -19.01 6.37
N PHE A 27 3.34 -17.83 6.09
CA PHE A 27 3.19 -16.77 7.10
C PHE A 27 2.27 -17.23 8.23
N ARG A 28 1.15 -17.91 7.92
CA ARG A 28 0.26 -18.46 8.95
C ARG A 28 0.92 -19.59 9.73
N ALA A 29 1.65 -20.47 9.07
CA ALA A 29 2.35 -21.58 9.72
C ALA A 29 3.40 -21.10 10.74
N LEU A 30 4.13 -20.02 10.43
CA LEU A 30 5.09 -19.38 11.35
C LEU A 30 4.43 -18.70 12.57
N LEU A 31 3.11 -18.51 12.55
CA LEU A 31 2.35 -17.96 13.68
C LEU A 31 1.76 -19.05 14.57
N LEU A 32 1.79 -20.32 14.16
CA LEU A 32 1.34 -21.44 14.98
C LEU A 32 2.39 -21.75 16.06
N PRO A 33 2.00 -22.28 17.23
CA PRO A 33 2.94 -22.67 18.29
C PRO A 33 3.97 -23.72 17.83
N GLU A 34 3.56 -24.57 16.90
CA GLU A 34 4.40 -25.60 16.29
C GLU A 34 4.29 -25.51 14.77
N LEU A 35 5.46 -25.57 14.11
CA LEU A 35 5.54 -25.45 12.66
C LEU A 35 5.28 -26.82 12.00
N PRO A 36 4.25 -26.96 11.15
CA PRO A 36 3.93 -28.24 10.52
C PRO A 36 5.08 -28.78 9.65
N GLU A 37 5.37 -30.07 9.76
CA GLU A 37 6.44 -30.74 8.99
C GLU A 37 6.25 -30.61 7.47
N GLU A 38 5.00 -30.62 7.00
CA GLU A 38 4.69 -30.41 5.58
C GLU A 38 5.15 -29.04 5.09
N ILE A 39 5.00 -27.99 5.90
CA ILE A 39 5.47 -26.64 5.57
C ILE A 39 6.99 -26.58 5.59
N LYS A 40 7.64 -27.20 6.60
CA LYS A 40 9.10 -27.28 6.66
C LYS A 40 9.68 -27.91 5.40
N LYS A 41 9.09 -29.03 4.97
CA LYS A 41 9.51 -29.76 3.76
C LYS A 41 9.19 -28.97 2.48
N ARG A 42 7.99 -28.41 2.36
CA ARG A 42 7.55 -27.66 1.17
C ARG A 42 8.41 -26.43 0.90
N PHE A 43 8.83 -25.72 1.95
CA PHE A 43 9.62 -24.49 1.84
C PHE A 43 11.12 -24.69 2.15
N SER A 44 11.56 -25.93 2.35
CA SER A 44 12.95 -26.27 2.69
C SER A 44 13.51 -25.43 3.83
N LEU A 45 12.73 -25.31 4.92
CA LEU A 45 13.09 -24.44 6.04
C LEU A 45 14.26 -25.03 6.84
N PRO A 46 15.28 -24.23 7.20
CA PRO A 46 16.35 -24.66 8.08
C PRO A 46 15.82 -25.11 9.45
N PRO A 47 16.46 -26.10 10.11
CA PRO A 47 16.01 -26.64 11.40
C PRO A 47 16.03 -25.60 12.53
N GLU A 48 16.79 -24.51 12.38
CA GLU A 48 16.84 -23.40 13.32
C GLU A 48 15.56 -22.55 13.31
N ILE A 49 14.79 -22.58 12.22
CA ILE A 49 13.51 -21.88 12.13
C ILE A 49 12.47 -22.62 12.95
N THR A 50 12.16 -22.06 14.11
CA THR A 50 11.15 -22.56 15.03
C THR A 50 10.06 -21.50 15.24
N SER A 51 8.87 -21.97 15.59
CA SER A 51 7.77 -21.11 15.99
C SER A 51 7.96 -20.57 17.40
N SER A 52 7.34 -19.43 17.70
CA SER A 52 7.25 -18.91 19.07
C SER A 52 6.44 -19.88 19.94
N SER A 53 6.99 -20.25 21.10
CA SER A 53 6.27 -21.05 22.11
C SER A 53 5.17 -20.26 22.82
N GLU A 54 5.26 -18.93 22.84
CA GLU A 54 4.24 -18.07 23.44
C GLU A 54 3.15 -17.68 22.42
N PRO A 55 1.87 -17.72 22.83
CA PRO A 55 0.76 -17.35 21.95
C PRO A 55 0.76 -15.84 21.68
N TYR A 56 0.59 -15.46 20.42
CA TYR A 56 0.47 -14.07 20.05
C TYR A 56 -0.87 -13.48 20.51
N ILE A 57 -0.82 -12.30 21.14
CA ILE A 57 -2.00 -11.59 21.68
C ILE A 57 -3.02 -11.23 20.59
N SER A 58 -2.56 -10.98 19.36
CA SER A 58 -3.40 -10.54 18.25
C SER A 58 -3.05 -11.29 16.97
N THR A 59 -3.72 -12.42 16.81
CA THR A 59 -3.66 -13.32 15.65
C THR A 59 -4.61 -12.88 14.54
N ILE A 60 -4.25 -13.22 13.30
CA ILE A 60 -5.08 -12.98 12.12
C ILE A 60 -6.22 -14.00 12.14
N PRO A 61 -7.47 -13.61 11.81
CA PRO A 61 -8.59 -14.55 11.73
C PRO A 61 -8.26 -15.75 10.82
N PRO A 62 -8.69 -16.98 11.18
CA PRO A 62 -8.29 -18.19 10.47
C PRO A 62 -8.90 -18.29 9.06
N GLU A 63 -10.04 -17.64 8.81
CA GLU A 63 -10.72 -17.68 7.52
C GLU A 63 -9.99 -16.82 6.47
N GLY A 64 -10.00 -17.24 5.21
CA GLY A 64 -9.45 -16.47 4.11
C GLY A 64 -7.93 -16.25 4.19
N SER A 65 -7.44 -15.35 3.34
CA SER A 65 -6.02 -15.05 3.22
C SER A 65 -5.57 -13.96 4.20
N VAL A 66 -4.29 -13.96 4.57
CA VAL A 66 -3.67 -12.85 5.33
C VAL A 66 -3.87 -11.48 4.67
N TYR A 67 -4.04 -11.45 3.34
CA TYR A 67 -4.31 -10.22 2.57
C TYR A 67 -5.75 -9.71 2.71
N ASP A 68 -6.68 -10.50 3.24
CA ASP A 68 -8.10 -10.15 3.37
C ASP A 68 -8.39 -9.28 4.59
N TYR A 69 -7.39 -9.06 5.44
CA TYR A 69 -7.52 -8.31 6.67
C TYR A 69 -6.63 -7.07 6.73
N LYS A 70 -7.12 -6.05 7.43
CA LYS A 70 -6.33 -4.93 7.92
C LYS A 70 -6.20 -5.00 9.43
N PHE A 71 -5.13 -4.41 9.95
CA PHE A 71 -4.95 -4.26 11.38
C PHE A 71 -5.27 -2.83 11.82
N SER A 72 -6.29 -2.68 12.66
CA SER A 72 -6.62 -1.43 13.36
C SER A 72 -5.84 -1.36 14.67
N LYS A 73 -5.23 -0.20 14.95
CA LYS A 73 -4.52 0.09 16.21
C LYS A 73 -5.46 0.60 17.32
N GLU A 74 -6.78 0.59 17.10
CA GLU A 74 -7.78 1.01 18.08
C GLU A 74 -7.78 0.06 19.30
N GLY A 75 -7.75 0.63 20.51
CA GLY A 75 -7.76 -0.13 21.76
C GLY A 75 -6.58 -1.11 21.87
N LYS A 76 -6.87 -2.39 22.11
CA LYS A 76 -5.86 -3.48 22.15
C LYS A 76 -5.37 -3.90 20.75
N GLY A 77 -5.93 -3.31 19.70
CA GLY A 77 -5.69 -3.66 18.31
C GLY A 77 -6.55 -4.84 17.85
N ARG A 78 -7.09 -4.74 16.63
CA ARG A 78 -7.99 -5.74 16.07
C ARG A 78 -7.75 -5.93 14.57
N TRP A 79 -7.94 -7.15 14.10
CA TRP A 79 -8.00 -7.45 12.68
C TRP A 79 -9.43 -7.29 12.18
N THR A 80 -9.59 -6.65 11.03
CA THR A 80 -10.90 -6.42 10.40
C THR A 80 -10.78 -6.73 8.92
N PRO A 81 -11.77 -7.38 8.30
CA PRO A 81 -11.71 -7.70 6.89
C PRO A 81 -11.86 -6.42 6.04
N TRP A 82 -11.12 -6.33 4.93
CA TRP A 82 -11.22 -5.18 4.01
C TRP A 82 -12.61 -5.02 3.38
N ILE A 83 -13.40 -6.08 3.35
CA ILE A 83 -14.76 -6.05 2.82
C ILE A 83 -15.68 -5.12 3.63
N GLU A 84 -15.43 -4.94 4.93
CA GLU A 84 -16.20 -3.99 5.76
C GLU A 84 -15.95 -2.55 5.30
N ASP A 85 -14.70 -2.21 4.99
CA ASP A 85 -14.36 -0.89 4.45
C ASP A 85 -15.02 -0.67 3.10
N LEU A 86 -15.01 -1.67 2.22
CA LEU A 86 -15.67 -1.57 0.92
C LEU A 86 -17.18 -1.31 1.07
N LYS A 87 -17.85 -2.02 1.98
CA LYS A 87 -19.29 -1.85 2.25
C LYS A 87 -19.61 -0.47 2.85
N SER A 88 -18.66 0.16 3.52
CA SER A 88 -18.84 1.50 4.12
C SER A 88 -18.75 2.64 3.09
N ILE A 89 -18.29 2.38 1.87
CA ILE A 89 -18.13 3.41 0.85
C ILE A 89 -19.51 3.80 0.28
N PRO A 90 -19.83 5.11 0.19
CA PRO A 90 -21.09 5.56 -0.37
C PRO A 90 -21.22 5.18 -1.85
N PRO A 91 -22.47 5.00 -2.35
CA PRO A 91 -22.70 4.74 -3.75
C PRO A 91 -22.20 5.88 -4.63
N ILE A 92 -21.82 5.55 -5.86
CA ILE A 92 -21.35 6.52 -6.85
C ILE A 92 -22.52 7.47 -7.20
N PRO A 93 -22.34 8.81 -7.10
CA PRO A 93 -23.36 9.78 -7.48
C PRO A 93 -23.78 9.64 -8.95
N LYS A 94 -25.05 9.90 -9.26
CA LYS A 94 -25.61 9.71 -10.62
C LYS A 94 -25.12 10.76 -11.63
N ASP A 95 -24.70 11.91 -11.14
CA ASP A 95 -24.28 13.10 -11.88
C ASP A 95 -22.79 13.10 -12.23
N ILE A 96 -22.02 12.14 -11.71
CA ILE A 96 -20.59 12.06 -12.01
C ILE A 96 -20.35 11.65 -13.47
N PRO A 97 -19.49 12.35 -14.23
CA PRO A 97 -19.11 11.92 -15.57
C PRO A 97 -18.50 10.51 -15.56
N VAL A 98 -18.89 9.67 -16.53
CA VAL A 98 -18.44 8.27 -16.61
C VAL A 98 -16.91 8.14 -16.62
N ASN A 99 -16.22 9.06 -17.28
CA ASN A 99 -14.75 9.09 -17.36
C ASN A 99 -14.06 9.49 -16.04
N GLN A 100 -14.81 9.89 -15.01
CA GLN A 100 -14.30 10.21 -13.67
C GLN A 100 -14.69 9.17 -12.63
N ILE A 101 -15.45 8.14 -13.00
CA ILE A 101 -15.88 7.08 -12.10
C ILE A 101 -14.69 6.17 -11.78
N ILE A 102 -14.45 5.99 -10.48
CA ILE A 102 -13.59 4.93 -9.96
C ILE A 102 -14.49 3.95 -9.22
N VAL A 103 -14.59 2.74 -9.75
CA VAL A 103 -15.30 1.65 -9.08
C VAL A 103 -14.45 1.22 -7.89
N ASN A 104 -15.02 1.33 -6.69
CA ASN A 104 -14.34 0.86 -5.48
C ASN A 104 -14.38 -0.67 -5.45
N THR A 105 -13.21 -1.29 -5.40
CA THR A 105 -13.01 -2.71 -5.14
C THR A 105 -12.17 -2.89 -3.88
N ILE A 106 -12.03 -4.13 -3.40
CA ILE A 106 -11.17 -4.46 -2.26
C ILE A 106 -9.72 -3.99 -2.53
N GLU A 107 -9.22 -4.15 -3.76
CA GLU A 107 -7.88 -3.70 -4.17
C GLU A 107 -7.74 -2.19 -4.04
N THR A 108 -8.71 -1.41 -4.52
CA THR A 108 -8.65 0.05 -4.42
C THR A 108 -8.67 0.52 -2.96
N VAL A 109 -9.44 -0.13 -2.10
CA VAL A 109 -9.47 0.14 -0.66
C VAL A 109 -8.10 -0.12 -0.04
N ARG A 110 -7.48 -1.27 -0.34
CA ARG A 110 -6.12 -1.61 0.11
C ARG A 110 -5.11 -0.57 -0.35
N TYR A 111 -5.13 -0.18 -1.63
CA TYR A 111 -4.21 0.83 -2.18
C TYR A 111 -4.35 2.16 -1.46
N PHE A 112 -5.57 2.70 -1.32
CA PHE A 112 -5.76 4.00 -0.66
C PHE A 112 -5.37 3.97 0.81
N TYR A 113 -5.57 2.84 1.51
CA TYR A 113 -5.12 2.68 2.88
C TYR A 113 -3.58 2.70 2.99
N LEU A 114 -2.89 1.95 2.12
CA LEU A 114 -1.42 1.89 2.10
C LEU A 114 -0.81 3.23 1.67
N PHE A 115 -1.39 3.89 0.65
CA PHE A 115 -0.98 5.22 0.23
C PHE A 115 -1.08 6.22 1.38
N LYS A 116 -2.22 6.23 2.08
CA LYS A 116 -2.41 7.10 3.25
C LYS A 116 -1.33 6.87 4.30
N ASN A 117 -1.02 5.63 4.64
CA ASN A 117 -0.02 5.33 5.67
C ASN A 117 1.40 5.71 5.24
N LEU A 118 1.78 5.42 3.99
CA LEU A 118 3.14 5.66 3.51
C LEU A 118 3.38 7.15 3.20
N VAL A 119 2.46 7.79 2.48
CA VAL A 119 2.60 9.20 2.07
C VAL A 119 2.56 10.13 3.27
N ASN A 120 1.68 9.88 4.26
CA ASN A 120 1.63 10.70 5.48
C ASN A 120 2.89 10.55 6.35
N GLN A 121 3.68 9.49 6.14
CA GLN A 121 4.96 9.27 6.82
C GLN A 121 6.15 9.63 5.91
N HIS A 122 5.90 10.35 4.82
CA HIS A 122 6.89 10.76 3.82
C HIS A 122 7.70 9.59 3.27
N LYS A 123 7.08 8.42 3.10
CA LYS A 123 7.68 7.23 2.51
C LYS A 123 7.33 7.15 1.02
N PRO A 124 8.31 6.99 0.12
CA PRO A 124 8.06 6.80 -1.30
C PRO A 124 7.21 5.55 -1.55
N VAL A 125 6.33 5.62 -2.56
CA VAL A 125 5.45 4.52 -2.97
C VAL A 125 5.64 4.25 -4.45
N LEU A 126 5.85 2.98 -4.80
CA LEU A 126 5.87 2.51 -6.19
C LEU A 126 4.69 1.56 -6.41
N LEU A 127 3.80 1.92 -7.33
CA LEU A 127 2.71 1.04 -7.78
C LEU A 127 3.05 0.46 -9.15
N VAL A 128 3.24 -0.85 -9.22
CA VAL A 128 3.57 -1.58 -10.45
C VAL A 128 2.38 -2.36 -10.98
N GLY A 129 2.38 -2.64 -12.29
CA GLY A 129 1.39 -3.50 -12.93
C GLY A 129 1.20 -3.19 -14.42
N PRO A 130 0.44 -4.01 -15.17
CA PRO A 130 0.27 -3.89 -16.62
C PRO A 130 -0.30 -2.54 -17.07
N THR A 131 -0.07 -2.14 -18.32
CA THR A 131 -0.66 -0.91 -18.88
C THR A 131 -2.19 -0.98 -18.88
N GLY A 132 -2.86 0.16 -18.66
CA GLY A 132 -4.33 0.23 -18.69
C GLY A 132 -5.06 -0.18 -17.40
N THR A 133 -4.35 -0.51 -16.32
CA THR A 133 -4.97 -1.00 -15.05
C THR A 133 -5.35 0.08 -14.04
N GLY A 134 -5.45 1.35 -14.45
CA GLY A 134 -5.90 2.45 -13.58
C GLY A 134 -4.87 2.97 -12.57
N LYS A 135 -3.61 2.48 -12.57
CA LYS A 135 -2.56 2.89 -11.63
C LYS A 135 -2.41 4.41 -11.47
N SER A 136 -2.26 5.13 -12.58
CA SER A 136 -2.12 6.59 -12.57
C SER A 136 -3.38 7.26 -12.01
N VAL A 137 -4.56 6.75 -12.37
CA VAL A 137 -5.86 7.25 -11.88
C VAL A 137 -5.95 7.10 -10.36
N TYR A 138 -5.54 5.96 -9.79
CA TYR A 138 -5.57 5.75 -8.33
C TYR A 138 -4.60 6.69 -7.60
N ILE A 139 -3.38 6.88 -8.11
CA ILE A 139 -2.41 7.81 -7.50
C ILE A 139 -2.93 9.25 -7.57
N MET A 140 -3.44 9.67 -8.73
CA MET A 140 -4.00 11.02 -8.91
C MET A 140 -5.20 11.26 -8.01
N GLU A 141 -6.15 10.31 -7.94
CA GLU A 141 -7.32 10.35 -7.06
C GLU A 141 -6.90 10.49 -5.60
N PHE A 142 -5.93 9.67 -5.16
CA PHE A 142 -5.44 9.73 -3.79
C PHE A 142 -4.84 11.10 -3.46
N LEU A 143 -3.90 11.57 -4.29
CA LEU A 143 -3.18 12.81 -4.01
C LEU A 143 -4.06 14.06 -4.11
N LEU A 144 -5.02 14.09 -5.04
CA LEU A 144 -5.87 15.26 -5.28
C LEU A 144 -7.12 15.30 -4.41
N LYS A 145 -7.75 14.15 -4.13
CA LYS A 145 -9.07 14.11 -3.47
C LYS A 145 -9.07 13.47 -2.09
N ARG A 146 -8.12 12.57 -1.79
CA ARG A 146 -8.11 11.78 -0.53
C ARG A 146 -6.98 12.16 0.43
N ASN A 147 -6.03 12.98 -0.02
CA ASN A 147 -4.96 13.51 0.80
C ASN A 147 -5.23 14.97 1.20
N ASN A 148 -4.51 15.49 2.21
CA ASN A 148 -4.70 16.86 2.67
C ASN A 148 -4.04 17.87 1.70
N PRO A 149 -4.83 18.67 0.93
CA PRO A 149 -4.30 19.57 -0.09
C PRO A 149 -3.58 20.80 0.49
N GLN A 150 -3.73 21.07 1.79
CA GLN A 150 -3.01 22.15 2.46
C GLN A 150 -1.57 21.76 2.78
N VAL A 151 -1.35 20.47 3.04
CA VAL A 151 -0.04 19.90 3.41
C VAL A 151 0.68 19.37 2.18
N PHE A 152 -0.01 18.61 1.32
CA PHE A 152 0.57 17.95 0.17
C PHE A 152 0.09 18.62 -1.11
N LYS A 153 1.04 19.07 -1.94
CA LYS A 153 0.76 19.55 -3.30
C LYS A 153 1.32 18.53 -4.27
N PRO A 154 0.48 17.79 -5.02
CA PRO A 154 1.01 16.85 -5.99
C PRO A 154 1.66 17.54 -7.18
N LEU A 155 2.79 16.98 -7.61
CA LEU A 155 3.42 17.28 -8.89
C LEU A 155 3.38 16.03 -9.77
N PHE A 156 2.72 16.14 -10.93
CA PHE A 156 2.64 15.05 -11.90
C PHE A 156 3.68 15.25 -13.00
N ILE A 157 4.57 14.26 -13.15
CA ILE A 157 5.56 14.20 -14.21
C ILE A 157 5.35 12.89 -14.97
N THR A 158 5.24 12.99 -16.29
CA THR A 158 5.06 11.84 -17.17
C THR A 158 6.30 11.69 -18.03
N PHE A 159 6.86 10.49 -18.04
CA PHE A 159 8.00 10.13 -18.89
C PHE A 159 7.51 9.43 -20.16
N SER A 160 8.16 9.73 -21.27
CA SER A 160 8.05 8.99 -22.52
C SER A 160 9.44 8.49 -22.95
N ALA A 161 9.51 7.68 -24.00
CA ALA A 161 10.79 7.20 -24.54
C ALA A 161 11.73 8.32 -25.02
N GLN A 162 11.20 9.53 -25.24
CA GLN A 162 11.97 10.69 -25.71
C GLN A 162 12.29 11.69 -24.59
N THR A 163 11.85 11.44 -23.35
CA THR A 163 12.13 12.36 -22.23
C THR A 163 13.60 12.33 -21.85
N THR A 164 14.30 13.43 -22.07
CA THR A 164 15.73 13.57 -21.73
C THR A 164 15.93 14.00 -20.27
N ALA A 165 17.16 13.84 -19.77
CA ALA A 165 17.53 14.32 -18.43
C ALA A 165 17.31 15.83 -18.27
N ASN A 166 17.66 16.63 -19.29
CA ASN A 166 17.46 18.08 -19.26
C ASN A 166 15.97 18.45 -19.20
N GLN A 167 15.13 17.81 -20.02
CA GLN A 167 13.67 18.01 -19.95
C GLN A 167 13.11 17.64 -18.57
N THR A 168 13.62 16.57 -17.96
CA THR A 168 13.21 16.16 -16.61
C THR A 168 13.56 17.22 -15.58
N GLN A 169 14.79 17.74 -15.64
CA GLN A 169 15.23 18.82 -14.77
C GLN A 169 14.37 20.06 -14.95
N ASP A 170 14.09 20.47 -16.20
CA ASP A 170 13.26 21.64 -16.49
C ASP A 170 11.82 21.46 -15.97
N MET A 171 11.23 20.27 -16.13
CA MET A 171 9.91 19.94 -15.60
C MET A 171 9.86 20.08 -14.07
N ILE A 172 10.85 19.54 -13.35
CA ILE A 172 10.92 19.64 -11.88
C ILE A 172 11.16 21.09 -11.46
N MET A 173 12.16 21.74 -12.05
CA MET A 173 12.57 23.12 -11.72
C MET A 173 11.46 24.14 -11.97
N SER A 174 10.65 23.96 -13.03
CA SER A 174 9.53 24.85 -13.34
C SER A 174 8.45 24.91 -12.25
N LYS A 175 8.47 23.96 -11.30
CA LYS A 175 7.48 23.81 -10.24
C LYS A 175 8.05 24.00 -8.84
N MET A 176 9.37 24.12 -8.69
CA MET A 176 10.00 24.34 -7.40
C MET A 176 10.20 25.83 -7.10
N ASP A 177 9.99 26.22 -5.85
CA ASP A 177 10.31 27.57 -5.39
C ASP A 177 11.80 27.64 -5.01
N LYS A 178 12.48 28.67 -5.51
CA LYS A 178 13.86 28.97 -5.12
C LYS A 178 13.88 29.54 -3.71
N ARG A 179 14.44 28.81 -2.75
CA ARG A 179 14.55 29.25 -1.35
C ARG A 179 15.82 30.06 -1.10
N LYS A 180 16.97 29.54 -1.54
CA LYS A 180 18.31 30.15 -1.45
C LYS A 180 19.13 29.72 -2.66
N LYS A 181 20.34 30.29 -2.83
CA LYS A 181 21.23 29.88 -3.94
C LYS A 181 21.49 28.37 -3.87
N GLY A 182 21.05 27.64 -4.91
CA GLY A 182 21.18 26.18 -4.99
C GLY A 182 20.16 25.36 -4.22
N VAL A 183 19.20 25.98 -3.52
CA VAL A 183 18.19 25.26 -2.69
C VAL A 183 16.79 25.54 -3.23
N TYR A 184 16.13 24.46 -3.65
CA TYR A 184 14.78 24.46 -4.22
C TYR A 184 13.87 23.55 -3.40
N GLY A 185 12.59 23.85 -3.33
CA GLY A 185 11.64 23.00 -2.63
C GLY A 185 10.20 23.44 -2.82
N ALA A 186 9.31 22.80 -2.05
CA ALA A 186 7.92 23.21 -1.97
C ALA A 186 7.75 24.60 -1.34
N PRO A 187 6.61 25.27 -1.59
CA PRO A 187 6.24 26.46 -0.85
C PRO A 187 6.37 26.22 0.66
N PRO A 188 6.72 27.24 1.46
CA PRO A 188 6.84 27.10 2.91
C PRO A 188 5.59 26.44 3.52
N GLY A 189 5.81 25.44 4.38
CA GLY A 189 4.72 24.70 5.03
C GLY A 189 4.04 23.63 4.18
N LYS A 190 4.50 23.40 2.94
CA LYS A 190 3.95 22.37 2.05
C LYS A 190 5.01 21.32 1.70
N TYR A 191 4.55 20.15 1.30
CA TYR A 191 5.35 19.03 0.80
C TYR A 191 4.92 18.72 -0.64
N TRP A 192 5.90 18.47 -1.51
CA TRP A 192 5.68 17.89 -2.84
C TRP A 192 5.49 16.37 -2.72
#